data_AF-A0A9Q0S1N0-F1
#
_entry.id   AF-A0A9Q0S1N0-F1
#
_cell.length_a   1.000
_cell.length_b   1.000
_cell.length_c   1.000
_cell.angle_alpha   90.00
_cell.angle_beta   90.00
_cell.angle_gamma   90.00
#
_symmetry.space_group_name_H-M   'P 1'
#
loop_
_entity.id
_entity.type
_entity.pdbx_description
1 polymer ?
#
loop_
_entity_poly.entity_id
_entity_poly.type
_entity_poly.pdbx_seq_one_letter_code
_entity_poly.pdbx_strand_id
1 'polypeptide(L)' 'MGFKLIDATEHVVIILVNELNIDPSFHLEYRGPVIMKGKPDPMKCWFLSRNTGAAAAVTPSCEEYPLNTST' A
#
# COMPACT_ATOMS: atom_id res chain seq x y z
N MET A 1 -10.25 21.75 6.14
CA MET A 1 -10.16 20.38 6.70
C MET A 1 -9.26 19.59 5.77
N GLY A 2 -7.98 19.43 6.11
CA GLY A 2 -7.01 18.75 5.25
C GLY A 2 -7.11 17.24 5.43
N PHE A 3 -7.49 16.53 4.37
CA PHE A 3 -7.39 15.07 4.33
C PHE A 3 -5.90 14.72 4.37
N LYS A 4 -5.46 14.12 5.47
CA LYS A 4 -4.06 13.72 5.65
C LYS A 4 -3.83 12.46 4.82
N LEU A 5 -3.42 12.64 3.57
CA LEU A 5 -2.91 11.57 2.72
C LEU A 5 -1.61 11.04 3.36
N ILE A 6 -1.57 9.75 3.64
CA ILE A 6 -0.38 9.07 4.15
C ILE A 6 0.24 8.34 2.95
N ASP A 7 1.49 8.68 2.62
CA ASP A 7 2.26 7.93 1.63
C ASP A 7 2.69 6.58 2.25
N ALA A 8 2.15 5.49 1.71
CA ALA A 8 2.52 4.13 2.04
C ALA A 8 3.53 3.61 1.00
N THR A 9 4.70 3.20 1.47
CA THR A 9 5.72 2.55 0.65
C THR A 9 5.39 1.08 0.39
N GLU A 10 5.99 0.48 -0.64
CA GLU A 10 5.84 -0.95 -0.99
C GLU A 10 5.90 -1.91 0.20
N HIS A 11 6.87 -1.76 1.11
CA HIS A 11 6.98 -2.62 2.29
C HIS A 11 5.75 -2.55 3.20
N VAL A 12 5.14 -1.37 3.35
CA VAL A 12 3.94 -1.19 4.16
C VAL A 12 2.74 -1.82 3.47
N VAL A 13 2.64 -1.66 2.15
CA VAL A 13 1.55 -2.26 1.36
C VAL A 13 1.60 -3.79 1.39
N ILE A 14 2.79 -4.39 1.28
CA ILE A 14 2.98 -5.84 1.44
C ILE A 14 2.42 -6.33 2.78
N ILE A 15 2.69 -5.59 3.87
CA ILE A 15 2.21 -5.95 5.20
C ILE A 15 0.68 -5.81 5.28
N LEU A 16 0.11 -4.70 4.78
CA LEU A 16 -1.32 -4.41 4.86
C LEU A 16 -2.19 -5.34 4.00
N VAL A 17 -1.62 -5.91 2.94
CA VAL A 17 -2.32 -6.80 2.00
C VAL A 17 -2.21 -8.26 2.43
N ASN A 18 -1.31 -8.59 3.38
CA ASN A 18 -1.20 -9.92 3.95
C ASN A 18 -2.50 -10.29 4.70
N GLU A 19 -2.94 -11.55 4.56
CA GLU A 19 -4.14 -12.09 5.22
C GLU A 19 -4.20 -11.84 6.72
N LEU A 20 -3.04 -11.72 7.38
CA LEU A 20 -2.95 -11.45 8.83
C LEU A 20 -3.25 -9.98 9.21
N ASN A 21 -3.09 -9.03 8.30
CA ASN A 21 -3.24 -7.59 8.58
C ASN A 21 -4.25 -6.91 7.65
N ILE A 22 -4.99 -7.68 6.85
CA ILE A 22 -5.96 -7.13 5.92
C ILE A 22 -7.12 -6.48 6.70
N ASP A 23 -7.36 -5.19 6.42
CA ASP A 23 -8.47 -4.44 6.99
C ASP A 23 -9.30 -3.84 5.84
N PRO A 24 -10.60 -4.19 5.73
CA PRO A 24 -11.48 -3.65 4.68
C PRO A 24 -11.72 -2.14 4.79
N SER A 25 -11.33 -1.52 5.91
CA SER A 25 -11.37 -0.07 6.14
C SER A 25 -10.24 0.68 5.45
N PHE A 26 -9.22 -0.01 4.94
CA PHE A 26 -8.11 0.62 4.21
C PHE A 26 -8.40 0.72 2.72
N HIS A 27 -8.02 1.85 2.14
CA HIS A 27 -8.03 2.10 0.70
C HIS A 27 -6.64 2.53 0.27
N LEU A 28 -6.08 1.81 -0.71
CA LEU A 28 -4.75 2.05 -1.26
C LEU A 28 -4.88 2.48 -2.71
N GLU A 29 -4.49 3.71 -3.02
CA GLU A 29 -4.46 4.23 -4.39
C GLU A 29 -3.01 4.28 -4.88
N TYR A 30 -2.68 3.61 -5.98
CA TYR A 30 -1.31 3.60 -6.49
C TYR A 30 -0.91 5.00 -6.96
N ARG A 31 0.15 5.54 -6.37
CA ARG A 31 0.71 6.85 -6.74
C ARG A 31 1.68 6.72 -7.92
N GLY A 32 2.51 5.69 -7.92
CA GLY A 32 3.63 5.56 -8.86
C GLY A 32 4.98 5.34 -8.17
N PRO A 33 6.05 5.19 -8.96
CA PRO A 33 7.42 5.10 -8.45
C PRO A 33 7.91 6.46 -7.93
N VAL A 34 8.53 6.46 -6.75
CA VAL A 34 9.08 7.63 -6.07
C VAL A 34 10.57 7.42 -5.82
N ILE A 35 11.39 8.36 -6.28
CA ILE A 35 12.83 8.33 -6.04
C ILE A 35 13.08 8.76 -4.59
N MET A 36 13.58 7.84 -3.77
CA MET A 36 13.95 8.12 -2.39
C MET A 36 15.47 8.26 -2.28
N LYS A 37 15.94 9.31 -1.61
CA LYS A 37 17.37 9.47 -1.32
C LYS A 37 17.87 8.25 -0.53
N GLY A 38 18.83 7.51 -1.09
CA GLY A 38 19.41 6.32 -0.46
C GLY A 38 18.84 4.98 -0.94
N LYS A 39 17.82 4.97 -1.82
CA LYS A 39 17.48 3.77 -2.60
C LYS A 39 17.96 3.90 -4.05
N PRO A 40 18.65 2.89 -4.60
CA PRO A 40 19.09 2.90 -5.99
C PRO A 40 17.90 2.81 -6.96
N ASP A 41 16.88 2.03 -6.60
CA ASP A 41 15.68 1.86 -7.41
C ASP A 41 14.51 2.71 -6.89
N PRO A 42 13.70 3.31 -7.79
CA PRO A 42 12.48 4.00 -7.41
C PRO A 42 11.55 3.09 -6.63
N MET A 43 11.07 3.54 -5.47
CA MET A 43 10.18 2.75 -4.64
C MET A 43 8.73 2.97 -5.07
N LYS A 44 7.96 1.90 -5.21
CA LYS A 44 6.52 2.01 -5.43
C LYS A 44 5.84 2.62 -4.20
N CYS A 45 4.97 3.61 -4.42
CA CYS A 45 4.20 4.24 -3.34
C CYS A 45 2.70 4.24 -3.66
N TRP A 46 1.90 4.24 -2.58
CA TRP A 46 0.45 4.29 -2.60
C TRP A 46 -0.03 5.36 -1.63
N PHE A 47 -1.16 5.97 -1.92
CA PHE A 47 -1.90 6.77 -0.96
C PHE A 47 -2.78 5.87 -0.11
N LEU A 48 -2.60 5.96 1.21
CA LEU A 48 -3.46 5.29 2.18
C LEU A 48 -4.56 6.25 2.65
N SER A 49 -5.80 5.85 2.45
CA SER A 49 -6.98 6.54 2.97
C SER A 49 -7.96 5.54 3.63
N ARG A 50 -8.97 6.06 4.33
CA ARG A 50 -10.03 5.21 4.90
C ARG A 50 -11.11 4.98 3.85
N ASN A 51 -11.50 3.72 3.68
CA ASN A 51 -12.67 3.33 2.92
C ASN A 51 -13.93 3.71 3.73
N THR A 52 -14.72 4.66 3.22
CA THR A 52 -15.96 5.12 3.86
C THR A 52 -17.21 4.38 3.37
N GLY A 53 -17.04 3.25 2.66
CA GLY A 53 -18.12 2.28 2.41
C GLY A 53 -18.90 2.42 1.11
N ALA A 54 -18.34 3.02 0.04
CA ALA A 54 -19.10 3.27 -1.19
C ALA A 54 -18.54 2.69 -2.49
N ALA A 55 -17.31 2.19 -2.55
CA ALA A 55 -16.80 1.59 -3.78
C ALA A 55 -15.77 0.50 -3.45
N ALA A 56 -15.83 -0.60 -4.19
CA ALA A 56 -14.86 -1.68 -4.14
C ALA A 56 -13.45 -1.09 -4.18
N ALA A 57 -12.79 -1.02 -3.01
CA ALA A 57 -11.44 -0.55 -2.92
C ALA A 57 -10.58 -1.48 -3.78
N VAL A 58 -9.81 -0.90 -4.70
CA VAL A 58 -8.77 -1.63 -5.42
C VAL A 58 -7.66 -1.89 -4.43
N THR A 59 -7.87 -2.87 -3.55
CA THR A 59 -6.81 -3.40 -2.71
C THR A 59 -5.99 -4.32 -3.61
N PRO A 60 -4.69 -4.06 -3.83
CA PRO A 60 -3.84 -5.01 -4.54
C PRO A 60 -3.98 -6.36 -3.84
N SER A 61 -4.13 -7.45 -4.61
CA SER A 61 -4.27 -8.78 -4.04
C SER A 61 -2.93 -9.26 -3.48
N CYS A 62 -2.97 -10.07 -2.41
CA CYS A 62 -1.77 -10.65 -1.78
C CYS A 62 -0.92 -11.46 -2.76
N GLU A 63 -1.52 -11.97 -3.84
CA GLU A 63 -0.85 -12.74 -4.89
C GLU A 63 0.19 -11.92 -5.69
N GLU A 64 0.02 -10.59 -5.78
CA GLU A 64 0.95 -9.73 -6.53
C GLU A 64 2.23 -9.41 -5.73
N TYR A 65 2.18 -9.57 -4.40
CA TYR A 65 3.23 -9.20 -3.46
C TYR A 65 3.61 -10.37 -2.54
N PRO A 66 4.20 -11.46 -3.07
CA PRO A 66 4.66 -12.54 -2.22
C PRO A 66 5.70 -12.02 -1.24
N LEU A 67 5.43 -12.15 0.06
CA LEU A 67 6.46 -12.01 1.08
C LEU A 67 7.55 -13.02 0.73
N ASN A 68 8.74 -12.55 0.37
CA ASN A 68 9.89 -13.41 0.22
C ASN A 68 10.23 -13.98 1.61
N THR A 69 9.70 -15.15 1.92
CA THR A 69 10.16 -15.96 3.04
C THR A 69 11.52 -16.55 2.66
N SER A 70 12.55 -15.70 2.60
CA SER A 70 13.92 -16.19 2.66
C SER A 70 14.21 -16.53 4.12
N THR A 71 14.40 -17.82 4.35
CA THR A 71 14.93 -18.50 5.54
C THR A 71 16.00 -17.72 6.29
#